data_AF-A0A967YWV5-F1
#
_entry.id   AF-A0A967YWV5-F1
#
_cell.length_a   1.000
_cell.length_b   1.000
_cell.length_c   1.000
_cell.angle_alpha   90.00
_cell.angle_beta   90.00
_cell.angle_gamma   90.00
#
_symmetry.space_group_name_H-M   'P 1'
#
loop_
_entity.id
_entity.type
_entity.pdbx_description
1 polymer ?
#
loop_
_entity_poly.entity_id
_entity_poly.type
_entity_poly.pdbx_seq_one_letter_code
_entity_poly.pdbx_strand_id
1 'polypeptide(L)'
;MSQSQPMCSFRFKHDPHLRCPHPVEKNGKCIFHLGEPLEKFQEELRSYLERLKNDSAEIWDFRGFIFPEPVNWSGETFPKKIDFRGAVFKAEAKFTEAIFKADAFFRVSNFKAVADFEDSIFEAAHFLGSTF
;
A
#
# COMPACT_ATOMS: atom_id res chain seq x y z
N MET A 1 21.39 7.74 26.35
CA MET A 1 20.55 8.53 25.43
C MET A 1 20.05 7.57 24.37
N SER A 2 18.75 7.28 24.34
CA SER A 2 18.16 6.45 23.28
C SER A 2 18.20 7.26 21.99
N GLN A 3 19.01 6.87 21.02
CA GLN A 3 18.96 7.48 19.69
C GLN A 3 17.67 7.01 19.02
N SER A 4 16.82 7.95 18.60
CA SER A 4 15.61 7.62 17.84
C SER A 4 15.98 6.94 16.53
N GLN A 5 15.26 5.87 16.19
CA GLN A 5 15.50 5.13 14.95
C GLN A 5 15.26 6.05 13.74
N PRO A 6 16.14 6.03 12.72
CA PRO A 6 15.97 6.87 11.54
C PRO A 6 14.71 6.49 10.75
N MET A 7 14.04 7.48 10.16
CA MET A 7 12.81 7.31 9.39
C MET A 7 13.05 7.22 7.89
N CYS A 8 12.16 6.53 7.18
CA CYS A 8 12.26 6.31 5.76
C CYS A 8 12.41 7.63 4.95
N SER A 9 13.41 7.63 4.06
CA SER A 9 13.72 8.77 3.17
C SER A 9 12.81 8.88 1.95
N PHE A 10 11.79 8.03 1.80
CA PHE A 10 10.86 8.10 0.67
C PHE A 10 10.16 9.46 0.61
N ARG A 11 10.00 9.97 -0.62
CA ARG A 11 9.33 11.23 -0.93
C ARG A 11 8.36 10.97 -2.06
N PHE A 12 7.09 11.25 -1.81
CA PHE A 12 6.07 11.09 -2.83
C PHE A 12 6.16 12.26 -3.81
N LYS A 13 6.35 11.98 -5.10
CA LYS A 13 6.57 13.03 -6.11
C LYS A 13 5.42 14.04 -6.19
N HIS A 14 4.20 13.59 -5.94
CA HIS A 14 2.99 14.42 -6.02
C HIS A 14 2.60 15.06 -4.67
N ASP A 15 3.34 14.76 -3.60
CA ASP A 15 3.19 15.40 -2.29
C ASP A 15 4.57 15.46 -1.59
N PRO A 16 5.34 16.54 -1.81
CA PRO A 16 6.67 16.70 -1.24
C PRO A 16 6.68 16.87 0.29
N HIS A 17 5.52 17.09 0.93
CA HIS A 17 5.41 17.22 2.38
C HIS A 17 5.09 15.88 3.05
N LEU A 18 4.49 14.94 2.33
CA LEU A 18 4.26 13.59 2.83
C LEU A 18 5.59 12.92 3.20
N ARG A 19 5.68 12.47 4.45
CA ARG A 19 6.81 11.72 4.99
C ARG A 19 6.33 10.31 5.32
N CYS A 20 7.09 9.31 4.87
CA CYS A 20 6.81 7.93 5.25
C CYS A 20 7.03 7.77 6.77
N PRO A 21 6.02 7.32 7.54
CA PRO A 21 6.11 7.16 8.99
C PRO A 21 6.74 5.83 9.40
N HIS A 22 7.38 5.11 8.47
CA HIS A 22 8.02 3.82 8.75
C HIS A 22 9.52 4.01 9.01
N PRO A 23 10.09 3.30 9.99
CA PRO A 23 11.54 3.32 10.22
C PRO A 23 12.32 2.79 9.01
N VAL A 24 13.59 3.19 8.91
CA VAL A 24 14.51 2.67 7.89
C VAL A 24 14.81 1.20 8.17
N GLU A 25 14.78 0.41 7.10
CA GLU A 25 15.29 -0.96 7.07
C GLU A 25 16.68 -1.00 6.42
N LYS A 26 16.78 -0.63 5.13
CA LYS A 26 18.01 -0.72 4.34
C LYS A 26 18.10 0.45 3.35
N ASN A 27 19.31 0.94 3.09
CA ASN A 27 19.57 2.01 2.11
C ASN A 27 18.70 3.28 2.31
N GLY A 28 18.38 3.62 3.55
CA GLY A 28 17.51 4.75 3.89
C GLY A 28 16.03 4.55 3.53
N LYS A 29 15.59 3.35 3.15
CA LYS A 29 14.20 3.00 2.82
C LYS A 29 13.63 2.04 3.86
N CYS A 30 12.32 2.13 4.10
CA CYS A 30 11.60 1.10 4.84
C CYS A 30 11.28 -0.08 3.91
N ILE A 31 10.80 -1.17 4.48
CA ILE A 31 10.40 -2.38 3.76
C ILE A 31 9.42 -2.09 2.59
N PHE A 32 8.53 -1.10 2.75
CA PHE A 32 7.52 -0.74 1.75
C PHE A 32 8.05 0.19 0.64
N HIS A 33 9.29 0.68 0.75
CA HIS A 33 9.90 1.58 -0.23
C HIS A 33 11.29 1.11 -0.68
N LEU A 34 11.76 -0.04 -0.18
CA LEU A 34 13.00 -0.66 -0.61
C LEU A 34 12.84 -1.26 -2.01
N GLY A 35 11.69 -1.91 -2.24
CA GLY A 35 11.34 -2.52 -3.52
C GLY A 35 12.06 -3.83 -3.82
N GLU A 36 12.72 -4.44 -2.85
CA GLU A 36 13.26 -5.81 -2.93
C GLU A 36 12.43 -6.69 -1.98
N PRO A 37 12.19 -7.97 -2.31
CA PRO A 37 11.60 -8.91 -1.38
C PRO A 37 12.41 -8.98 -0.10
N LEU A 38 11.74 -9.06 1.04
CA LEU A 38 12.37 -9.16 2.36
C LEU A 38 11.66 -10.26 3.15
N GLU A 39 12.42 -11.07 3.89
CA GLU A 39 11.93 -12.26 4.60
C GLU A 39 10.70 -11.99 5.49
N LYS A 40 10.55 -10.76 6.00
CA LYS A 40 9.47 -10.34 6.90
C LYS A 40 8.41 -9.45 6.27
N PHE A 41 8.45 -9.24 4.95
CA PHE A 41 7.53 -8.30 4.27
C PHE A 41 6.06 -8.61 4.59
N GLN A 42 5.66 -9.88 4.49
CA GLN A 42 4.28 -10.30 4.74
C GLN A 42 3.85 -10.11 6.20
N GLU A 43 4.74 -10.41 7.15
CA GLU A 43 4.49 -10.24 8.59
C GLU A 43 4.29 -8.76 8.93
N GLU A 44 5.13 -7.90 8.38
CA GLU A 44 5.08 -6.46 8.61
C GLU A 44 3.89 -5.81 7.88
N LEU A 45 3.57 -6.25 6.66
CA LEU A 45 2.37 -5.81 5.95
C LEU A 45 1.11 -6.18 6.73
N ARG A 46 1.03 -7.42 7.24
CA ARG A 46 -0.06 -7.87 8.10
C ARG A 46 -0.16 -7.01 9.37
N SER A 47 0.95 -6.80 10.05
CA SER A 47 1.00 -5.96 11.26
C SER A 47 0.59 -4.52 10.97
N TYR A 48 0.93 -3.99 9.79
CA TYR A 48 0.50 -2.66 9.36
C TYR A 48 -1.00 -2.60 9.10
N LEU A 49 -1.56 -3.58 8.40
CA LEU A 49 -3.01 -3.68 8.15
C LEU A 49 -3.80 -3.76 9.46
N GLU A 50 -3.33 -4.54 10.43
CA GLU A 50 -3.98 -4.62 11.74
C GLU A 50 -3.92 -3.28 12.50
N ARG A 51 -2.83 -2.52 12.38
CA ARG A 51 -2.80 -1.16 12.94
C ARG A 51 -3.81 -0.24 12.26
N LEU A 52 -3.92 -0.29 10.93
CA LEU A 52 -4.86 0.53 10.16
C LEU A 52 -6.33 0.20 10.49
N LYS A 53 -6.65 -1.07 10.76
CA LYS A 53 -7.97 -1.51 11.23
C LYS A 53 -8.35 -0.91 12.59
N ASN A 54 -7.36 -0.72 13.46
CA ASN A 54 -7.54 -0.22 14.83
C ASN A 54 -7.30 1.30 14.98
N ASP A 55 -6.86 1.98 13.93
CA ASP A 55 -6.60 3.43 13.92
C ASP A 55 -7.91 4.22 13.68
N SER A 56 -7.98 5.43 14.23
CA SER A 56 -9.04 6.41 13.96
C SER A 56 -8.88 7.12 12.62
N ALA A 57 -7.75 6.96 11.93
CA ALA A 57 -7.52 7.55 10.61
C ALA A 57 -8.61 7.14 9.58
N GLU A 58 -9.16 8.11 8.85
CA GLU A 58 -10.22 7.92 7.85
C GLU A 58 -9.72 7.36 6.50
N ILE A 59 -8.40 7.22 6.34
CA ILE A 59 -7.76 6.78 5.09
C ILE A 59 -6.69 5.74 5.40
N TRP A 60 -6.73 4.63 4.68
CA TRP A 60 -5.64 3.67 4.61
C TRP A 60 -4.65 4.11 3.54
N ASP A 61 -3.51 4.62 3.96
CA ASP A 61 -2.51 5.27 3.10
C ASP A 61 -1.42 4.30 2.65
N PHE A 62 -1.48 3.89 1.38
CA PHE A 62 -0.49 3.09 0.68
C PHE A 62 0.19 3.89 -0.45
N ARG A 63 0.19 5.23 -0.37
CA ARG A 63 0.76 6.06 -1.43
C ARG A 63 2.23 5.77 -1.64
N GLY A 64 2.58 5.41 -2.87
CA GLY A 64 3.96 5.09 -3.24
C GLY A 64 4.50 3.77 -2.68
N PHE A 65 3.68 2.97 -1.99
CA PHE A 65 4.09 1.65 -1.50
C PHE A 65 4.54 0.77 -2.65
N ILE A 66 5.59 0.00 -2.41
CA ILE A 66 6.05 -1.07 -3.27
C ILE A 66 5.69 -2.37 -2.58
N PHE A 67 4.88 -3.19 -3.26
CA PHE A 67 4.57 -4.56 -2.88
C PHE A 67 5.49 -5.49 -3.69
N PRO A 68 6.66 -5.89 -3.16
CA PRO A 68 7.61 -6.74 -3.87
C PRO A 68 7.13 -8.19 -3.99
N GLU A 69 6.18 -8.60 -3.17
CA GLU A 69 5.64 -9.94 -3.05
C GLU A 69 4.13 -9.96 -3.27
N PRO A 70 3.53 -11.13 -3.55
CA PRO A 70 2.10 -11.22 -3.78
C PRO A 70 1.30 -10.70 -2.58
N VAL A 71 0.21 -10.01 -2.88
CA VAL A 71 -0.79 -9.61 -1.88
C VAL A 71 -2.11 -10.29 -2.20
N ASN A 72 -2.72 -10.88 -1.18
CA ASN A 72 -4.04 -11.47 -1.29
C ASN A 72 -4.97 -10.82 -0.28
N TRP A 73 -5.87 -10.00 -0.80
CA TRP A 73 -6.95 -9.35 -0.09
C TRP A 73 -8.31 -9.79 -0.66
N SER A 74 -8.39 -11.02 -1.16
CA SER A 74 -9.64 -11.58 -1.63
C SER A 74 -10.65 -11.70 -0.48
N GLY A 75 -11.89 -11.28 -0.72
CA GLY A 75 -12.96 -11.24 0.28
C GLY A 75 -12.80 -10.18 1.37
N GLU A 76 -11.73 -9.37 1.36
CA GLU A 76 -11.52 -8.33 2.37
C GLU A 76 -12.50 -7.18 2.19
N THR A 77 -12.96 -6.62 3.31
CA THR A 77 -13.74 -5.38 3.32
C THR A 77 -12.86 -4.22 3.74
N PHE A 78 -12.77 -3.20 2.89
CA PHE A 78 -12.12 -1.92 3.16
C PHE A 78 -13.20 -0.90 3.57
N PRO A 79 -13.39 -0.66 4.88
CA PRO A 79 -14.49 0.19 5.37
C PRO A 79 -14.22 1.69 5.23
N LYS A 80 -12.97 2.06 4.95
CA LYS A 80 -12.49 3.44 4.87
C LYS A 80 -11.91 3.70 3.48
N LYS A 81 -11.66 4.97 3.17
CA LYS A 81 -10.96 5.33 1.93
C LYS A 81 -9.61 4.64 1.88
N ILE A 82 -9.21 4.17 0.72
CA ILE A 82 -7.90 3.54 0.53
C ILE A 82 -7.15 4.20 -0.61
N ASP A 83 -5.87 4.50 -0.36
CA ASP A 83 -5.08 5.32 -1.25
C ASP A 83 -3.81 4.58 -1.69
N PHE A 84 -3.87 4.01 -2.88
CA PHE A 84 -2.76 3.37 -3.58
C PHE A 84 -2.11 4.29 -4.63
N ARG A 85 -2.28 5.62 -4.54
CA ARG A 85 -1.73 6.50 -5.58
C ARG A 85 -0.21 6.32 -5.70
N GLY A 86 0.25 6.03 -6.92
CA GLY A 86 1.66 5.77 -7.19
C GLY A 86 2.22 4.47 -6.60
N ALA A 87 1.38 3.58 -6.07
CA ALA A 87 1.81 2.27 -5.57
C ALA A 87 2.32 1.38 -6.72
N VAL A 88 3.25 0.48 -6.41
CA VAL A 88 3.83 -0.48 -7.35
C VAL A 88 3.61 -1.89 -6.85
N PHE A 89 2.82 -2.68 -7.58
CA PHE A 89 2.61 -4.10 -7.31
C PHE A 89 3.56 -4.89 -8.22
N LYS A 90 4.67 -5.41 -7.67
CA LYS A 90 5.67 -6.14 -8.45
C LYS A 90 5.28 -7.59 -8.72
N ALA A 91 4.39 -8.13 -7.90
CA ALA A 91 3.85 -9.47 -8.00
C ALA A 91 2.32 -9.42 -8.02
N GLU A 92 1.69 -10.60 -8.03
CA GLU A 92 0.24 -10.74 -8.11
C GLU A 92 -0.48 -9.96 -6.99
N ALA A 93 -1.52 -9.22 -7.35
CA ALA A 93 -2.36 -8.48 -6.43
C ALA A 93 -3.80 -8.96 -6.57
N LYS A 94 -4.30 -9.71 -5.58
CA LYS A 94 -5.66 -10.24 -5.57
C LYS A 94 -6.57 -9.40 -4.69
N PHE A 95 -7.65 -8.93 -5.29
CA PHE A 95 -8.78 -8.26 -4.67
C PHE A 95 -10.09 -8.96 -5.03
N THR A 96 -10.04 -10.23 -5.42
CA THR A 96 -11.21 -11.03 -5.79
C THR A 96 -12.26 -11.00 -4.69
N GLU A 97 -13.53 -10.69 -4.98
CA GLU A 97 -14.61 -10.56 -3.99
C GLU A 97 -14.37 -9.47 -2.91
N ALA A 98 -13.39 -8.58 -3.08
CA ALA A 98 -13.13 -7.51 -2.11
C ALA A 98 -14.21 -6.42 -2.17
N ILE A 99 -14.53 -5.82 -1.01
CA ILE A 99 -15.55 -4.78 -0.87
C ILE A 99 -14.92 -3.46 -0.44
N PHE A 100 -14.92 -2.46 -1.31
CA PHE A 100 -14.47 -1.10 -1.02
C PHE A 100 -15.68 -0.20 -0.73
N LYS A 101 -15.94 0.05 0.57
CA LYS A 101 -17.10 0.83 1.06
C LYS A 101 -16.88 2.35 1.06
N ALA A 102 -15.84 2.80 0.39
CA ALA A 102 -15.48 4.20 0.22
C ALA A 102 -14.53 4.31 -0.99
N ASP A 103 -14.11 5.53 -1.33
CA ASP A 103 -13.22 5.78 -2.46
C ASP A 103 -11.93 4.93 -2.40
N ALA A 104 -11.65 4.20 -3.48
CA ALA A 104 -10.39 3.52 -3.72
C ALA A 104 -9.58 4.24 -4.80
N PHE A 105 -8.44 4.81 -4.41
CA PHE A 105 -7.58 5.59 -5.32
C PHE A 105 -6.38 4.76 -5.80
N PHE A 106 -6.39 4.35 -7.07
CA PHE A 106 -5.29 3.65 -7.74
C PHE A 106 -4.57 4.54 -8.77
N ARG A 107 -4.78 5.85 -8.77
CA ARG A 107 -4.20 6.73 -9.80
C ARG A 107 -2.68 6.59 -9.85
N VAL A 108 -2.12 6.56 -11.06
CA VAL A 108 -0.67 6.37 -11.30
C VAL A 108 -0.05 5.14 -10.62
N SER A 109 -0.84 4.13 -10.24
CA SER A 109 -0.31 2.84 -9.77
C SER A 109 0.28 2.03 -10.92
N ASN A 110 1.19 1.11 -10.61
CA ASN A 110 1.80 0.22 -11.59
C ASN A 110 1.68 -1.23 -11.11
N PHE A 111 0.81 -2.00 -11.75
CA PHE A 111 0.73 -3.45 -11.58
C PHE A 111 1.64 -4.10 -12.63
N LYS A 112 2.66 -4.83 -12.17
CA LYS A 112 3.66 -5.49 -13.04
C LYS A 112 3.38 -6.97 -13.28
N ALA A 113 2.34 -7.48 -12.63
CA ALA A 113 1.83 -8.83 -12.72
C ALA A 113 0.29 -8.75 -12.66
N VAL A 114 -0.37 -9.90 -12.65
CA VAL A 114 -1.83 -9.98 -12.59
C VAL A 114 -2.37 -9.16 -11.41
N ALA A 115 -3.28 -8.26 -11.73
CA ALA A 115 -4.12 -7.56 -10.77
C ALA A 115 -5.55 -8.07 -10.95
N ASP A 116 -6.02 -8.84 -9.98
CA ASP A 116 -7.30 -9.51 -10.05
C ASP A 116 -8.32 -8.78 -9.18
N PHE A 117 -9.40 -8.33 -9.81
CA PHE A 117 -10.52 -7.62 -9.20
C PHE A 117 -11.86 -8.33 -9.48
N GLU A 118 -11.83 -9.61 -9.87
CA GLU A 118 -13.03 -10.40 -10.14
C GLU A 118 -14.00 -10.35 -8.95
N ASP A 119 -15.29 -10.14 -9.21
CA ASP A 119 -16.36 -10.02 -8.21
C ASP A 119 -16.15 -8.98 -7.09
N SER A 120 -15.19 -8.06 -7.25
CA SER A 120 -14.99 -6.97 -6.31
C SER A 120 -16.05 -5.88 -6.48
N ILE A 121 -16.40 -5.23 -5.36
CA ILE A 121 -17.40 -4.16 -5.30
C ILE A 121 -16.72 -2.87 -4.89
N PHE A 122 -16.93 -1.82 -5.68
CA PHE A 122 -16.44 -0.47 -5.38
C PHE A 122 -17.59 0.52 -5.27
N GLU A 123 -17.59 1.33 -4.20
CA GLU A 123 -18.41 2.56 -4.20
C GLU A 123 -17.88 3.56 -5.24
N ALA A 124 -16.56 3.78 -5.25
CA ALA A 124 -15.87 4.53 -6.28
C ALA A 124 -14.43 4.01 -6.44
N ALA A 125 -13.95 3.96 -7.68
CA ALA A 125 -12.58 3.57 -7.98
C ALA A 125 -11.94 4.52 -9.00
N HIS A 126 -10.67 4.88 -8.78
CA HIS A 126 -9.97 5.82 -9.63
C HIS A 126 -8.63 5.27 -10.13
N PHE A 127 -8.59 4.88 -11.40
CA PHE A 127 -7.43 4.26 -12.06
C PHE A 127 -6.69 5.21 -13.03
N LEU A 128 -6.93 6.52 -12.97
CA LEU A 128 -6.33 7.46 -13.93
C LEU A 128 -4.79 7.35 -13.93
N GLY A 129 -4.23 7.02 -15.09
CA GLY A 129 -2.78 6.90 -15.29
C GLY A 129 -2.15 5.64 -14.69
N SER A 130 -2.94 4.67 -14.19
CA SER A 130 -2.39 3.39 -13.76
C SER A 130 -2.03 2.50 -14.95
N THR A 131 -1.11 1.56 -14.73
CA THR A 131 -0.73 0.53 -15.72
C THR A 131 -0.99 -0.87 -15.14
N PHE A 132 -1.40 -1.79 -16.00
CA PHE A 132 -1.69 -3.20 -15.69
C PHE A 132 -0.90 -4.13 -16.61
#